data_AF-A0A962UHJ3-F1
#
_entry.id   AF-A0A962UHJ3-F1
#
_cell.length_a   1.000
_cell.length_b   1.000
_cell.length_c   1.000
_cell.angle_alpha   90.00
_cell.angle_beta   90.00
_cell.angle_gamma   90.00
#
_symmetry.space_group_name_H-M   'P 1'
#
loop_
_entity.id
_entity.type
_entity.pdbx_description
1 polymer ?
#
loop_
_entity_poly.entity_id
_entity_poly.type
_entity_poly.pdbx_seq_one_letter_code
_entity_poly.pdbx_strand_id
1 'polypeptide(L)'
;MPIRSWLGPSGQKSSAHRAYGIERSFLGNHIPETINRMVSANLARGTGGLSPTVLAMAYLDWLMHLGLSPGKQALLNEKAIRKMVRLALYAFKSSQNPETPPSIEPLPQDHRFDGESWRQWPYNLISQSFLLTQQWWHNATTHIRGVNKQNEAIVSFVTRQILDMFSPSNSPLTNPEILKATAEEGGQNLVRGWKNFMDDMEKAVAGKQLSGEPEQFVVGHDVGVTPGKIIFRNRLIELIQYQPATAQVYAEPVLVVPAWIMKYYILDLSPHNSMVKYLVEKGHTVFMISWKNPTAEDRDLGMDDYREHGVMAAL
;
A
#
# COMPACT_ATOMS: atom_id res chain seq x y z
N MET A 1 -13.55 46.07 8.39
CA MET A 1 -13.91 46.86 7.19
C MET A 1 -14.99 46.11 6.42
N PRO A 2 -16.19 46.66 6.20
CA PRO A 2 -17.23 45.97 5.44
C PRO A 2 -17.01 46.17 3.93
N ILE A 3 -17.16 45.08 3.18
CA ILE A 3 -16.99 45.04 1.72
C ILE A 3 -18.18 45.75 1.06
N ARG A 4 -17.91 46.85 0.33
CA ARG A 4 -18.90 47.59 -0.45
C ARG A 4 -19.37 46.76 -1.65
N SER A 5 -20.68 46.56 -1.77
CA SER A 5 -21.33 46.07 -2.99
C SER A 5 -21.34 47.17 -4.05
N TRP A 6 -20.76 46.89 -5.23
CA TRP A 6 -20.81 47.77 -6.40
C TRP A 6 -22.20 47.73 -7.05
N LEU A 7 -22.83 48.90 -7.24
CA LEU A 7 -24.08 49.08 -7.98
C LEU A 7 -23.77 49.78 -9.31
N GLY A 8 -24.12 49.15 -10.44
CA GLY A 8 -23.99 49.74 -11.78
C GLY A 8 -25.07 50.80 -12.09
N PRO A 9 -24.93 51.57 -13.18
CA PRO A 9 -25.55 52.90 -13.32
C PRO A 9 -27.04 52.95 -13.66
N SER A 10 -27.76 51.82 -13.75
CA SER A 10 -29.15 51.81 -14.24
C SER A 10 -30.21 51.34 -13.26
N GLY A 11 -29.87 51.02 -11.99
CA GLY A 11 -30.86 50.80 -10.92
C GLY A 11 -31.90 49.68 -11.15
N GLN A 12 -31.85 48.96 -12.27
CA GLN A 12 -32.71 47.83 -12.57
C GLN A 12 -32.04 46.55 -12.10
N LYS A 13 -32.67 45.88 -11.12
CA LYS A 13 -32.36 44.49 -10.80
C LYS A 13 -32.57 43.67 -12.08
N SER A 14 -31.49 43.20 -12.69
CA SER A 14 -31.52 42.30 -13.84
C SER A 14 -32.50 41.16 -13.58
N SER A 15 -33.61 41.15 -14.32
CA SER A 15 -34.63 40.11 -14.31
C SER A 15 -34.15 38.79 -14.94
N ALA A 16 -32.91 38.76 -15.45
CA ALA A 16 -32.33 37.58 -16.11
C ALA A 16 -31.91 36.46 -15.13
N HIS A 17 -31.74 36.75 -13.83
CA HIS A 17 -31.44 35.70 -12.82
C HIS A 17 -32.66 34.90 -12.37
N ARG A 18 -33.86 35.21 -12.86
CA ARG A 18 -35.12 34.61 -12.37
C ARG A 18 -35.62 33.41 -13.20
N ALA A 19 -34.90 33.00 -14.25
CA ALA A 19 -35.38 32.00 -15.21
C ALA A 19 -34.88 30.55 -14.97
N TYR A 20 -34.00 30.29 -14.00
CA TYR A 20 -33.52 28.94 -13.66
C TYR A 20 -33.55 28.67 -12.14
N GLY A 21 -34.50 29.27 -11.44
CA GLY A 21 -34.78 28.92 -10.05
C GLY A 21 -35.45 27.55 -9.99
N ILE A 22 -34.68 26.49 -9.77
CA ILE A 22 -35.18 25.25 -9.15
C ILE A 22 -35.52 25.58 -7.69
N GLU A 23 -36.44 26.52 -7.47
CA GLU A 23 -36.88 26.93 -6.15
C GLU A 23 -38.21 26.24 -5.84
N ARG A 24 -38.05 25.05 -5.25
CA ARG A 24 -38.93 24.33 -4.32
C ARG A 24 -38.88 22.83 -4.62
N SER A 25 -37.69 22.23 -4.46
CA SER A 25 -37.61 20.81 -4.15
C SER A 25 -38.28 20.59 -2.80
N PHE A 26 -39.27 19.71 -2.73
CA PHE A 26 -39.93 19.29 -1.48
C PHE A 26 -38.95 18.75 -0.43
N LEU A 27 -37.76 18.32 -0.85
CA LEU A 27 -36.72 17.74 0.00
C LEU A 27 -35.65 18.76 0.45
N GLY A 28 -35.67 19.99 -0.08
CA GLY A 28 -34.53 20.91 0.06
C GLY A 28 -33.22 20.33 -0.51
N ASN A 29 -32.09 20.99 -0.27
CA ASN A 29 -30.77 20.49 -0.72
C ASN A 29 -30.13 19.52 0.29
N HIS A 30 -30.47 19.65 1.58
CA HIS A 30 -29.84 18.88 2.66
C HIS A 30 -30.24 17.40 2.70
N ILE A 31 -31.50 17.06 2.38
CA ILE A 31 -31.96 15.67 2.38
C ILE A 31 -31.29 14.86 1.27
N PRO A 32 -31.27 15.30 -0.01
CA PRO A 32 -30.53 14.60 -1.06
C PRO A 32 -29.03 14.48 -0.78
N GLU A 33 -28.39 15.52 -0.24
CA GLU A 33 -26.97 15.49 0.12
C GLU A 33 -26.66 14.46 1.23
N THR A 34 -27.54 14.35 2.23
CA THR A 34 -27.38 13.39 3.32
C THR A 34 -27.55 11.96 2.83
N ILE A 35 -28.54 11.71 1.97
CA ILE A 35 -28.73 10.42 1.30
C ILE A 35 -27.48 10.08 0.48
N ASN A 36 -26.97 11.02 -0.32
CA ASN A 36 -25.77 10.81 -1.12
C ASN A 36 -24.55 10.49 -0.24
N ARG A 37 -24.32 11.22 0.86
CA ARG A 37 -23.23 10.94 1.81
C ARG A 37 -23.38 9.54 2.43
N MET A 38 -24.59 9.14 2.80
CA MET A 38 -24.84 7.81 3.37
C MET A 38 -24.58 6.70 2.35
N VAL A 39 -25.05 6.86 1.11
CA VAL A 39 -24.81 5.92 0.01
C VAL A 39 -23.31 5.85 -0.29
N SER A 40 -22.62 7.00 -0.42
CA SER A 40 -21.17 7.05 -0.64
C SER A 40 -20.38 6.42 0.51
N ALA A 41 -20.78 6.64 1.76
CA ALA A 41 -20.13 6.03 2.93
C ALA A 41 -20.35 4.50 2.96
N ASN A 42 -21.55 4.03 2.61
CA ASN A 42 -21.84 2.59 2.51
C ASN A 42 -21.08 1.93 1.35
N LEU A 43 -21.05 2.59 0.19
CA LEU A 43 -20.27 2.14 -0.95
C LEU A 43 -18.78 2.08 -0.60
N ALA A 44 -18.22 3.14 -0.01
CA ALA A 44 -16.83 3.17 0.42
C ALA A 44 -16.52 2.06 1.43
N ARG A 45 -17.42 1.76 2.36
CA ARG A 45 -17.26 0.61 3.27
C ARG A 45 -17.30 -0.73 2.53
N GLY A 46 -18.26 -0.92 1.62
CA GLY A 46 -18.43 -2.16 0.87
C GLY A 46 -17.31 -2.44 -0.14
N THR A 47 -16.65 -1.40 -0.66
CA THR A 47 -15.58 -1.51 -1.66
C THR A 47 -14.18 -1.30 -1.10
N GLY A 48 -14.05 -1.12 0.22
CA GLY A 48 -12.77 -0.80 0.87
C GLY A 48 -12.19 0.55 0.41
N GLY A 49 -13.04 1.50 0.04
CA GLY A 49 -12.66 2.85 -0.42
C GLY A 49 -12.42 2.96 -1.92
N LEU A 50 -12.54 1.87 -2.68
CA LEU A 50 -12.40 1.89 -4.14
C LEU A 50 -13.69 2.39 -4.80
N SER A 51 -13.59 3.34 -5.73
CA SER A 51 -14.76 3.83 -6.47
C SER A 51 -15.09 2.89 -7.64
N PRO A 52 -16.26 2.21 -7.66
CA PRO A 52 -16.63 1.31 -8.75
C PRO A 52 -16.74 2.02 -10.10
N THR A 53 -17.22 3.27 -10.09
CA THR A 53 -17.38 4.07 -11.30
C THR A 53 -16.03 4.46 -11.89
N VAL A 54 -15.05 4.81 -11.06
CA VAL A 54 -13.68 5.12 -11.51
C VAL A 54 -13.04 3.89 -12.14
N LEU A 55 -13.17 2.72 -11.49
CA LEU A 55 -12.66 1.46 -12.04
C LEU A 55 -13.33 1.13 -13.39
N ALA A 56 -14.67 1.16 -13.45
CA ALA A 56 -15.41 0.85 -14.67
C ALA A 56 -15.03 1.79 -15.83
N MET A 57 -14.93 3.09 -15.56
CA MET A 57 -14.55 4.08 -16.58
C MET A 57 -13.10 3.91 -17.04
N ALA A 58 -12.17 3.61 -16.13
CA ALA A 58 -10.78 3.36 -16.49
C ALA A 58 -10.64 2.12 -17.38
N TYR A 59 -11.34 1.02 -17.03
CA TYR A 59 -11.34 -0.20 -17.86
C TYR A 59 -12.03 0.01 -19.21
N LEU A 60 -13.13 0.78 -19.27
CA LEU A 60 -13.81 1.09 -20.53
C LEU A 60 -12.90 1.94 -21.44
N ASP A 61 -12.26 2.97 -20.91
CA ASP A 61 -11.31 3.82 -21.63
C ASP A 61 -10.15 3.00 -22.21
N TRP A 62 -9.56 2.14 -21.38
CA TRP A 62 -8.51 1.19 -21.80
C TRP A 62 -8.98 0.24 -22.90
N LEU A 63 -10.15 -0.41 -22.71
CA LEU A 63 -10.68 -1.39 -23.65
C LEU A 63 -10.98 -0.76 -25.03
N MET A 64 -11.61 0.42 -25.05
CA MET A 64 -11.95 1.11 -26.29
C MET A 64 -10.70 1.50 -27.08
N HIS A 65 -9.71 2.09 -26.42
CA HIS A 65 -8.46 2.49 -27.09
C HIS A 65 -7.61 1.30 -27.52
N LEU A 66 -7.54 0.24 -26.72
CA LEU A 66 -6.86 -0.99 -27.11
C LEU A 66 -7.56 -1.66 -28.30
N GLY A 67 -8.90 -1.70 -28.29
CA GLY A 67 -9.75 -2.24 -29.36
C GLY A 67 -9.58 -1.51 -30.69
N LEU A 68 -9.36 -0.20 -30.65
CA LEU A 68 -9.15 0.65 -31.83
C LEU A 68 -7.65 0.85 -32.19
N SER A 69 -6.74 0.10 -31.56
CA SER A 69 -5.30 0.19 -31.79
C SER A 69 -4.72 -1.07 -32.48
N PRO A 70 -4.91 -1.26 -33.80
CA PRO A 70 -4.49 -2.48 -34.50
C PRO A 70 -2.97 -2.76 -34.38
N GLY A 71 -2.13 -1.71 -34.40
CA GLY A 71 -0.68 -1.86 -34.22
C GLY A 71 -0.30 -2.38 -32.82
N LYS A 72 -1.02 -1.94 -31.77
CA LYS A 72 -0.82 -2.45 -30.41
C LYS A 72 -1.28 -3.91 -30.30
N GLN A 73 -2.41 -4.26 -30.90
CA GLN A 73 -2.91 -5.64 -30.94
C GLN A 73 -1.93 -6.59 -31.63
N ALA A 74 -1.39 -6.19 -32.79
CA ALA A 74 -0.36 -6.97 -33.50
C ALA A 74 0.88 -7.20 -32.63
N LEU A 75 1.38 -6.15 -31.96
CA LEU A 75 2.50 -6.25 -31.02
C LEU A 75 2.20 -7.18 -29.83
N LEU A 76 0.98 -7.13 -29.27
CA LEU A 76 0.58 -8.00 -28.17
C LEU A 76 0.49 -9.47 -28.61
N ASN A 77 -0.02 -9.73 -29.82
CA ASN A 77 -0.06 -11.07 -30.40
C ASN A 77 1.35 -11.62 -30.64
N GLU A 78 2.24 -10.81 -31.22
CA GLU A 78 3.65 -11.18 -31.40
C GLU A 78 4.32 -11.50 -30.06
N LYS A 79 4.11 -10.66 -29.03
CA LYS A 79 4.61 -10.90 -27.67
C LYS A 79 4.02 -12.18 -27.06
N ALA A 80 2.73 -12.46 -27.28
CA ALA A 80 2.08 -13.67 -26.78
C ALA A 80 2.71 -14.92 -27.40
N ILE A 81 2.82 -14.97 -28.73
CA ILE A 81 3.43 -16.08 -29.47
C ILE A 81 4.88 -16.30 -29.01
N ARG A 82 5.68 -15.24 -28.93
CA ARG A 82 7.07 -15.32 -28.47
C ARG A 82 7.18 -15.92 -27.08
N LYS A 83 6.27 -15.55 -26.17
CA LYS A 83 6.22 -16.10 -24.80
C LYS A 83 5.78 -17.55 -24.77
N MET A 84 4.77 -17.94 -25.55
CA MET A 84 4.33 -19.33 -25.66
C MET A 84 5.45 -20.23 -26.19
N VAL A 85 6.15 -19.81 -27.24
CA VAL A 85 7.31 -20.55 -27.79
C VAL A 85 8.42 -20.64 -26.74
N ARG A 86 8.74 -19.55 -26.05
CA ARG A 86 9.75 -19.55 -24.98
C ARG A 86 9.36 -20.52 -23.85
N LEU A 87 8.11 -20.51 -23.41
CA LEU A 87 7.60 -21.40 -22.37
C LEU A 87 7.63 -22.86 -22.81
N ALA A 88 7.25 -23.17 -24.05
CA ALA A 88 7.30 -24.53 -24.59
C ALA A 88 8.74 -25.07 -24.66
N LEU A 89 9.67 -24.25 -25.15
CA LEU A 89 11.10 -24.60 -25.17
C LEU A 89 11.66 -24.77 -23.75
N TYR A 90 11.25 -23.90 -22.82
CA TYR A 90 11.63 -24.03 -21.42
C TYR A 90 11.09 -25.32 -20.83
N ALA A 91 9.80 -25.64 -21.00
CA ALA A 91 9.16 -26.86 -20.50
C ALA A 91 9.90 -28.13 -20.96
N PHE A 92 10.26 -28.18 -22.25
CA PHE A 92 11.00 -29.31 -22.82
C PHE A 92 12.42 -29.44 -22.23
N LYS A 93 13.12 -28.32 -22.03
CA LYS A 93 14.47 -28.32 -21.47
C LYS A 93 14.47 -28.62 -19.98
N SER A 94 13.57 -27.98 -19.23
CA SER A 94 13.46 -28.09 -17.78
C SER A 94 12.97 -29.46 -17.31
N SER A 95 12.23 -30.20 -18.15
CA SER A 95 11.86 -31.59 -17.85
C SER A 95 13.03 -32.57 -17.99
N GLN A 96 14.08 -32.21 -18.73
CA GLN A 96 15.28 -33.03 -18.92
C GLN A 96 16.44 -32.60 -18.03
N ASN A 97 16.55 -31.30 -17.77
CA ASN A 97 17.61 -30.73 -16.95
C ASN A 97 17.02 -29.74 -15.92
N PRO A 98 17.04 -30.09 -14.62
CA PRO A 98 16.60 -29.21 -13.54
C PRO A 98 17.35 -27.86 -13.48
N GLU A 99 18.60 -27.81 -13.95
CA GLU A 99 19.44 -26.60 -13.98
C GLU A 99 19.19 -25.71 -15.21
N THR A 100 18.06 -25.93 -15.91
CA THR A 100 17.70 -25.07 -17.06
C THR A 100 17.44 -23.65 -16.58
N PRO A 101 18.12 -22.63 -17.15
CA PRO A 101 17.92 -21.25 -16.75
C PRO A 101 16.47 -20.81 -16.99
N PRO A 102 15.89 -19.98 -16.11
CA PRO A 102 14.49 -19.58 -16.22
C PRO A 102 14.23 -18.82 -17.52
N SER A 103 13.00 -18.93 -18.00
CA SER A 103 12.53 -18.23 -19.20
C SER A 103 12.38 -16.72 -18.99
N ILE A 104 12.13 -16.32 -17.74
CA ILE A 104 11.99 -14.96 -17.25
C ILE A 104 12.41 -14.91 -15.78
N GLU A 105 13.16 -13.87 -15.43
CA GLU A 105 13.47 -13.58 -14.04
C GLU A 105 12.32 -12.79 -13.40
N PRO A 106 11.97 -13.08 -12.13
CA PRO A 106 11.09 -12.23 -11.35
C PRO A 106 11.62 -10.78 -11.28
N LEU A 107 10.74 -9.83 -10.96
CA LEU A 107 11.19 -8.49 -10.61
C LEU A 107 12.01 -8.55 -9.31
N PRO A 108 13.00 -7.66 -9.09
CA PRO A 108 13.86 -7.70 -7.90
C PRO A 108 13.12 -7.73 -6.55
N GLN A 109 11.90 -7.19 -6.51
CA GLN A 109 11.03 -7.14 -5.33
C GLN A 109 10.04 -8.33 -5.22
N ASP A 110 10.01 -9.24 -6.19
CA ASP A 110 9.08 -10.38 -6.23
C ASP A 110 9.77 -11.66 -5.72
N HIS A 111 9.58 -11.93 -4.43
CA HIS A 111 10.20 -13.04 -3.70
C HIS A 111 9.31 -14.30 -3.62
N ARG A 112 8.17 -14.33 -4.32
CA ARG A 112 7.17 -15.41 -4.19
C ARG A 112 7.67 -16.78 -4.63
N PHE A 113 8.73 -16.82 -5.44
CA PHE A 113 9.24 -18.04 -6.08
C PHE A 113 10.71 -18.31 -5.74
N ASP A 114 11.22 -17.72 -4.65
CA ASP A 114 12.64 -17.83 -4.27
C ASP A 114 13.02 -19.22 -3.74
N GLY A 115 12.06 -19.96 -3.17
CA GLY A 115 12.28 -21.28 -2.60
C GLY A 115 12.76 -22.32 -3.62
N GLU A 116 13.65 -23.23 -3.20
CA GLU A 116 14.26 -24.24 -4.08
C GLU A 116 13.22 -25.14 -4.78
N SER A 117 12.11 -25.44 -4.11
CA SER A 117 11.03 -26.25 -4.67
C SER A 117 10.35 -25.60 -5.89
N TRP A 118 10.38 -24.28 -6.01
CA TRP A 118 9.87 -23.57 -7.19
C TRP A 118 10.74 -23.73 -8.42
N ARG A 119 11.98 -24.22 -8.27
CA ARG A 119 12.89 -24.53 -9.39
C ARG A 119 12.68 -25.94 -9.94
N GLN A 120 11.96 -26.79 -9.21
CA GLN A 120 11.73 -28.18 -9.57
C GLN A 120 10.51 -28.35 -10.48
N TRP A 121 10.56 -29.37 -11.34
CA TRP A 121 9.41 -29.76 -12.15
C TRP A 121 8.29 -30.34 -11.27
N PRO A 122 7.00 -30.00 -11.47
CA PRO A 122 6.45 -29.10 -12.50
C PRO A 122 6.27 -27.64 -12.05
N TYR A 123 6.64 -27.31 -10.81
CA TYR A 123 6.38 -26.00 -10.20
C TYR A 123 7.15 -24.86 -10.89
N ASN A 124 8.34 -25.15 -11.42
CA ASN A 124 9.08 -24.21 -12.25
C ASN A 124 8.32 -23.80 -13.51
N LEU A 125 7.60 -24.72 -14.15
CA LEU A 125 6.78 -24.40 -15.31
C LEU A 125 5.58 -23.53 -14.94
N ILE A 126 4.96 -23.82 -13.79
CA ILE A 126 3.81 -23.07 -13.27
C ILE A 126 4.22 -21.63 -12.94
N SER A 127 5.32 -21.43 -12.21
CA SER A 127 5.81 -20.10 -11.84
C SER A 127 6.25 -19.30 -13.07
N GLN A 128 6.97 -19.93 -14.02
CA GLN A 128 7.41 -19.28 -15.25
C GLN A 128 6.25 -18.90 -16.17
N SER A 129 5.23 -19.76 -16.29
CA SER A 129 3.99 -19.46 -17.02
C SER A 129 3.28 -18.23 -16.43
N PHE A 130 3.18 -18.18 -15.10
CA PHE A 130 2.58 -17.06 -14.39
C PHE A 130 3.36 -15.75 -14.62
N LEU A 131 4.68 -15.75 -14.44
CA LEU A 131 5.53 -14.57 -14.64
C LEU A 131 5.47 -14.03 -16.08
N LEU A 132 5.48 -14.92 -17.08
CA LEU A 132 5.31 -14.53 -18.49
C LEU A 132 3.92 -13.92 -18.74
N THR A 133 2.87 -14.46 -18.12
CA THR A 133 1.49 -13.96 -18.19
C THR A 133 1.40 -12.58 -17.55
N GLN A 134 1.98 -12.37 -16.37
CA GLN A 134 2.05 -11.05 -15.72
C GLN A 134 2.77 -10.03 -16.61
N GLN A 135 3.91 -10.39 -17.19
CA GLN A 135 4.63 -9.49 -18.08
C GLN A 135 3.82 -9.18 -19.35
N TRP A 136 3.06 -10.14 -19.90
CA TRP A 136 2.18 -9.88 -21.04
C TRP A 136 1.06 -8.89 -20.69
N TRP A 137 0.39 -9.09 -19.55
CA TRP A 137 -0.66 -8.17 -19.07
C TRP A 137 -0.13 -6.78 -18.76
N HIS A 138 1.09 -6.67 -18.22
CA HIS A 138 1.74 -5.37 -18.07
C HIS A 138 1.85 -4.65 -19.43
N ASN A 139 2.29 -5.34 -20.48
CA ASN A 139 2.34 -4.76 -21.83
C ASN A 139 0.96 -4.42 -22.42
N ALA A 140 -0.06 -5.20 -22.06
CA ALA A 140 -1.45 -5.00 -22.50
C ALA A 140 -2.13 -3.83 -21.80
N THR A 141 -1.64 -3.42 -20.62
CA THR A 141 -2.22 -2.36 -19.80
C THR A 141 -1.43 -1.06 -19.83
N THR A 142 -0.22 -1.05 -20.37
CA THR A 142 0.63 0.16 -20.46
C THR A 142 0.89 0.60 -21.89
N HIS A 143 1.20 1.88 -22.06
CA HIS A 143 1.56 2.51 -23.33
C HIS A 143 0.50 2.24 -24.42
N ILE A 144 -0.76 2.58 -24.14
CA ILE A 144 -1.84 2.51 -25.12
C ILE A 144 -2.17 3.92 -25.58
N ARG A 145 -2.08 4.15 -26.89
CA ARG A 145 -2.32 5.47 -27.47
C ARG A 145 -3.76 5.91 -27.22
N GLY A 146 -3.93 7.10 -26.66
CA GLY A 146 -5.24 7.73 -26.42
C GLY A 146 -5.83 7.48 -25.04
N VAL A 147 -5.37 6.47 -24.30
CA VAL A 147 -5.80 6.23 -22.92
C VAL A 147 -5.29 7.34 -22.02
N ASN A 148 -6.13 7.81 -21.10
CA ASN A 148 -5.70 8.77 -20.09
C ASN A 148 -4.64 8.13 -19.17
N LYS A 149 -3.54 8.85 -18.88
CA LYS A 149 -2.44 8.34 -18.03
C LYS A 149 -2.91 7.84 -16.65
N GLN A 150 -3.89 8.51 -16.03
CA GLN A 150 -4.45 8.09 -14.75
C GLN A 150 -5.24 6.77 -14.90
N ASN A 151 -6.04 6.65 -15.95
CA ASN A 151 -6.77 5.41 -16.24
C ASN A 151 -5.82 4.25 -16.57
N GLU A 152 -4.76 4.51 -17.34
CA GLU A 152 -3.71 3.53 -17.64
C GLU A 152 -3.05 3.02 -16.34
N ALA A 153 -2.71 3.93 -15.43
CA ALA A 153 -2.12 3.58 -14.13
C ALA A 153 -3.09 2.74 -13.28
N ILE A 154 -4.38 3.11 -13.23
CA ILE A 154 -5.42 2.35 -12.52
C ILE A 154 -5.54 0.95 -13.10
N VAL A 155 -5.71 0.81 -14.41
CA VAL A 155 -5.90 -0.50 -15.07
C VAL A 155 -4.67 -1.37 -14.89
N SER A 156 -3.46 -0.81 -15.05
CA SER A 156 -2.21 -1.56 -14.86
C SER A 156 -2.05 -2.04 -13.42
N PHE A 157 -2.33 -1.17 -12.44
CA PHE A 157 -2.27 -1.51 -11.02
C PHE A 157 -3.30 -2.57 -10.64
N VAL A 158 -4.58 -2.36 -10.96
CA VAL A 158 -5.68 -3.26 -10.57
C VAL A 158 -5.57 -4.61 -11.27
N THR A 159 -5.20 -4.62 -12.55
CA THR A 159 -4.96 -5.88 -13.29
C THR A 159 -3.81 -6.66 -12.66
N ARG A 160 -2.74 -5.98 -12.21
CA ARG A 160 -1.67 -6.64 -11.46
C ARG A 160 -2.18 -7.24 -10.14
N GLN A 161 -3.01 -6.52 -9.37
CA GLN A 161 -3.60 -7.06 -8.14
C GLN A 161 -4.49 -8.29 -8.40
N ILE A 162 -5.30 -8.27 -9.45
CA ILE A 162 -6.13 -9.42 -9.86
C ILE A 162 -5.22 -10.62 -10.21
N LEU A 163 -4.16 -10.41 -10.98
CA LEU A 163 -3.21 -11.47 -11.31
C LEU A 163 -2.49 -12.00 -10.07
N ASP A 164 -2.08 -11.11 -9.16
CA ASP A 164 -1.42 -11.49 -7.92
C ASP A 164 -2.34 -12.33 -7.03
N MET A 165 -3.66 -12.09 -7.03
CA MET A 165 -4.63 -12.93 -6.33
C MET A 165 -4.62 -14.39 -6.84
N PHE A 166 -4.48 -14.58 -8.15
CA PHE A 166 -4.37 -15.89 -8.80
C PHE A 166 -2.92 -16.41 -8.90
N SER A 167 -1.99 -15.85 -8.13
CA SER A 167 -0.63 -16.36 -8.08
C SER A 167 -0.61 -17.82 -7.62
N PRO A 168 0.23 -18.69 -8.23
CA PRO A 168 0.40 -20.07 -7.78
C PRO A 168 0.81 -20.19 -6.31
N SER A 169 1.49 -19.17 -5.77
CA SER A 169 1.92 -19.11 -4.37
C SER A 169 0.76 -18.99 -3.38
N ASN A 170 -0.40 -18.48 -3.81
CA ASN A 170 -1.58 -18.26 -2.96
C ASN A 170 -2.50 -19.48 -2.84
N SER A 171 -2.27 -20.53 -3.63
CA SER A 171 -3.09 -21.74 -3.59
C SER A 171 -2.32 -22.90 -2.97
N PRO A 172 -2.84 -23.53 -1.90
CA PRO A 172 -2.23 -24.71 -1.29
C PRO A 172 -1.97 -25.86 -2.27
N LEU A 173 -2.74 -25.93 -3.36
CA LEU A 173 -2.63 -27.00 -4.37
C LEU A 173 -1.51 -26.77 -5.37
N THR A 174 -1.06 -25.52 -5.55
CA THR A 174 -0.01 -25.16 -6.52
C THR A 174 1.27 -24.68 -5.86
N ASN A 175 1.26 -24.50 -4.53
CA ASN A 175 2.42 -24.08 -3.76
C ASN A 175 3.18 -25.32 -3.22
N PRO A 176 4.39 -25.61 -3.74
CA PRO A 176 5.14 -26.79 -3.35
C PRO A 176 5.63 -26.77 -1.90
N GLU A 177 5.85 -25.58 -1.33
CA GLU A 177 6.29 -25.45 0.06
C GLU A 177 5.16 -25.85 1.02
N ILE A 178 3.92 -25.44 0.70
CA ILE A 178 2.74 -25.85 1.46
C ILE A 178 2.52 -27.35 1.30
N LEU A 179 2.62 -27.89 0.09
CA LEU A 179 2.45 -29.33 -0.14
C LEU A 179 3.50 -30.15 0.62
N LYS A 180 4.76 -29.71 0.61
CA LYS A 180 5.85 -30.33 1.36
C LYS A 180 5.59 -30.30 2.86
N ALA A 181 5.27 -29.13 3.43
CA ALA A 181 4.95 -29.01 4.85
C ALA A 181 3.72 -29.84 5.24
N THR A 182 2.72 -29.92 4.35
CA THR A 182 1.51 -30.75 4.56
C THR A 182 1.88 -32.23 4.64
N ALA A 183 2.78 -32.70 3.77
CA ALA A 183 3.25 -34.09 3.80
C ALA A 183 4.10 -34.37 5.05
N GLU A 184 5.03 -33.47 5.40
CA GLU A 184 5.93 -33.62 6.55
C GLU A 184 5.19 -33.58 7.89
N GLU A 185 4.20 -32.71 8.02
CA GLU A 185 3.42 -32.55 9.25
C GLU A 185 2.12 -33.37 9.29
N GLY A 186 1.87 -34.21 8.28
CA GLY A 186 0.62 -34.97 8.18
C GLY A 186 -0.65 -34.09 8.16
N GLY A 187 -0.56 -32.89 7.57
CA GLY A 187 -1.66 -31.94 7.42
C GLY A 187 -1.92 -30.99 8.59
N GLN A 188 -1.11 -31.04 9.65
CA GLN A 188 -1.29 -30.16 10.82
C GLN A 188 -1.15 -28.67 10.49
N ASN A 189 -0.32 -28.30 9.50
CA ASN A 189 -0.21 -26.94 8.98
C ASN A 189 -1.57 -26.38 8.49
N LEU A 190 -2.36 -27.20 7.80
CA LEU A 190 -3.69 -26.80 7.30
C LEU A 190 -4.70 -26.64 8.44
N VAL A 191 -4.64 -27.52 9.46
CA VAL A 191 -5.48 -27.40 10.66
C VAL A 191 -5.18 -26.10 11.41
N ARG A 192 -3.89 -25.76 11.61
CA ARG A 192 -3.49 -24.48 12.21
C ARG A 192 -3.94 -23.29 11.36
N GLY A 193 -3.75 -23.36 10.03
CA GLY A 193 -4.21 -22.33 9.11
C GLY A 193 -5.72 -22.09 9.17
N TRP A 194 -6.52 -23.16 9.24
CA TRP A 194 -7.98 -23.08 9.39
C TRP A 194 -8.39 -22.44 10.72
N LYS A 195 -7.73 -22.81 11.82
CA LYS A 195 -7.97 -22.17 13.11
C LYS A 195 -7.71 -20.67 13.06
N ASN A 196 -6.56 -20.26 12.52
CA ASN A 196 -6.21 -18.85 12.36
C ASN A 196 -7.26 -18.11 11.50
N PHE A 197 -7.70 -18.73 10.40
CA PHE A 197 -8.75 -18.17 9.55
C PHE A 197 -10.07 -17.95 10.29
N MET A 198 -10.50 -18.91 11.12
CA MET A 198 -11.73 -18.77 11.92
C MET A 198 -11.58 -17.68 12.99
N ASP A 199 -10.44 -17.61 13.67
CA ASP A 199 -10.15 -16.57 14.66
C ASP A 199 -10.17 -15.16 14.02
N ASP A 200 -9.62 -15.04 12.81
CA ASP A 200 -9.65 -13.80 12.03
C ASP A 200 -11.07 -13.44 11.57
N MET A 201 -11.86 -14.42 11.11
CA MET A 201 -13.26 -14.19 10.77
C MET A 201 -14.08 -13.71 11.97
N GLU A 202 -13.89 -14.30 13.14
CA GLU A 202 -14.58 -13.89 14.37
C GLU A 202 -14.23 -12.43 14.73
N LYS A 203 -12.93 -12.07 14.68
CA LYS A 203 -12.48 -10.69 14.91
C LYS A 203 -13.09 -9.72 13.90
N ALA A 204 -13.11 -10.07 12.61
CA ALA A 204 -13.67 -9.23 11.56
C ALA A 204 -15.17 -8.96 11.77
N VAL A 205 -15.97 -9.99 12.09
CA VAL A 205 -17.41 -9.85 12.37
C VAL A 205 -17.65 -9.02 13.63
N ALA A 206 -16.79 -9.18 14.65
CA ALA A 206 -16.85 -8.39 15.87
C ALA A 206 -16.37 -6.93 15.68
N GLY A 207 -15.94 -6.53 14.49
CA GLY A 207 -15.38 -5.20 14.21
C GLY A 207 -14.05 -4.93 14.94
N LYS A 208 -13.39 -5.99 15.43
CA LYS A 208 -12.08 -5.91 16.06
C LYS A 208 -11.01 -5.80 14.97
N GLN A 209 -9.94 -5.09 15.25
CA GLN A 209 -8.79 -5.08 14.34
C GLN A 209 -8.24 -6.49 14.17
N LEU A 210 -7.99 -6.86 12.91
CA LEU A 210 -7.24 -8.05 12.51
C LEU A 210 -5.75 -7.83 12.79
N SER A 211 -5.41 -7.46 14.01
CA SER A 211 -4.05 -7.56 14.49
C SER A 211 -3.80 -9.00 14.92
N GLY A 212 -2.57 -9.49 14.68
CA GLY A 212 -2.07 -10.68 15.36
C GLY A 212 -2.26 -10.55 16.88
N GLU A 213 -2.11 -11.67 17.58
CA GLU A 213 -2.09 -11.74 19.05
C GLU A 213 -1.55 -10.43 19.69
N PRO A 214 -2.28 -9.83 20.65
CA PRO A 214 -1.85 -8.57 21.26
C PRO A 214 -0.43 -8.70 21.83
N GLU A 215 0.45 -7.84 21.32
CA GLU A 215 1.78 -7.47 21.83
C GLU A 215 2.55 -8.57 22.58
N GLN A 216 3.25 -9.44 21.84
CA GLN A 216 4.41 -10.15 22.40
C GLN A 216 5.55 -9.20 22.82
N PHE A 217 5.48 -7.93 22.41
CA PHE A 217 6.54 -6.95 22.60
C PHE A 217 6.00 -5.72 23.30
N VAL A 218 6.50 -5.46 24.50
CA VAL A 218 6.18 -4.29 25.32
C VAL A 218 7.17 -3.17 25.02
N VAL A 219 6.68 -2.01 24.60
CA VAL A 219 7.52 -0.83 24.34
C VAL A 219 8.16 -0.35 25.63
N GLY A 220 9.48 -0.12 25.60
CA GLY A 220 10.32 0.20 26.75
C GLY A 220 10.85 -1.03 27.49
N HIS A 221 10.42 -2.25 27.15
CA HIS A 221 10.94 -3.51 27.71
C HIS A 221 11.54 -4.43 26.65
N ASP A 222 10.81 -4.69 25.56
CA ASP A 222 11.25 -5.55 24.46
C ASP A 222 11.71 -4.77 23.22
N VAL A 223 11.10 -3.60 22.99
CA VAL A 223 11.43 -2.68 21.89
C VAL A 223 11.58 -1.24 22.39
N GLY A 224 12.37 -0.41 21.74
CA GLY A 224 12.59 0.98 22.17
C GLY A 224 13.38 1.08 23.47
N VAL A 225 14.31 0.16 23.67
CA VAL A 225 15.02 -0.08 24.95
C VAL A 225 16.36 0.64 25.05
N THR A 226 16.77 1.40 24.03
CA THR A 226 18.02 2.16 24.11
C THR A 226 17.88 3.23 25.19
N PRO A 227 18.78 3.26 26.20
CA PRO A 227 18.63 4.18 27.32
C PRO A 227 18.57 5.64 26.86
N GLY A 228 17.55 6.36 27.28
CA GLY A 228 17.33 7.75 26.90
C GLY A 228 16.37 8.45 27.86
N LYS A 229 16.25 9.77 27.72
CA LYS A 229 15.37 10.61 28.52
C LYS A 229 14.61 11.58 27.65
N ILE A 230 13.35 11.83 28.00
CA ILE A 230 12.57 12.92 27.40
C ILE A 230 13.12 14.24 27.96
N ILE A 231 13.63 15.09 27.09
CA ILE A 231 14.21 16.40 27.45
C ILE A 231 13.31 17.57 27.08
N PHE A 232 12.32 17.35 26.21
CA PHE A 232 11.33 18.34 25.83
C PHE A 232 10.00 17.67 25.47
N ARG A 233 8.88 18.33 25.76
CA ARG A 233 7.53 17.86 25.42
C ARG A 233 6.63 19.05 25.12
N ASN A 234 5.81 18.93 24.07
CA ASN A 234 4.75 19.88 23.76
C ASN A 234 3.48 19.16 23.27
N ARG A 235 2.56 19.87 22.61
CA ARG A 235 1.30 19.31 22.11
C ARG A 235 1.43 18.28 20.99
N LEU A 236 2.56 18.27 20.25
CA LEU A 236 2.78 17.37 19.11
C LEU A 236 3.88 16.34 19.34
N ILE A 237 4.90 16.66 20.15
CA ILE A 237 6.09 15.82 20.27
C ILE A 237 6.57 15.64 21.70
N GLU A 238 7.30 14.54 21.89
CA GLU A 238 8.32 14.38 22.90
C GLU A 238 9.69 14.29 22.21
N LEU A 239 10.68 15.01 22.70
CA LEU A 239 12.06 14.91 22.23
C LEU A 239 12.85 14.04 23.21
N ILE A 240 13.36 12.92 22.71
CA ILE A 240 14.18 11.99 23.47
C ILE A 240 15.65 12.28 23.18
N GLN A 241 16.46 12.45 24.21
CA GLN A 241 17.92 12.41 24.12
C GLN A 241 18.41 11.06 24.63
N TYR A 242 19.15 10.34 23.80
CA TYR A 242 19.70 9.04 24.18
C TYR A 242 21.01 9.19 24.98
N GLN A 243 21.25 8.26 25.88
CA GLN A 243 22.46 8.22 26.69
C GLN A 243 23.66 7.83 25.80
N PRO A 244 24.77 8.59 25.83
CA PRO A 244 25.98 8.21 25.11
C PRO A 244 26.51 6.85 25.55
N ALA A 245 26.94 6.02 24.60
CA ALA A 245 27.58 4.72 24.87
C ALA A 245 29.12 4.80 24.84
N THR A 246 29.68 5.99 24.62
CA THR A 246 31.13 6.25 24.51
C THR A 246 31.55 7.39 25.45
N ALA A 247 32.84 7.45 25.80
CA ALA A 247 33.38 8.51 26.66
C ALA A 247 33.50 9.87 25.96
N GLN A 248 33.67 9.87 24.64
CA GLN A 248 33.71 11.06 23.80
C GLN A 248 32.69 10.90 22.67
N VAL A 249 32.10 12.01 22.26
CA VAL A 249 31.10 12.07 21.19
C VAL A 249 31.49 13.12 20.15
N TYR A 250 30.98 12.98 18.94
CA TYR A 250 31.08 14.02 17.90
C TYR A 250 30.41 15.31 18.37
N ALA A 251 30.96 16.45 17.94
CA ALA A 251 30.44 17.78 18.27
C ALA A 251 29.05 18.03 17.67
N GLU A 252 28.80 17.53 16.46
CA GLU A 252 27.52 17.66 15.77
C GLU A 252 26.57 16.52 16.18
N PRO A 253 25.41 16.83 16.77
CA PRO A 253 24.42 15.82 17.12
C PRO A 253 23.61 15.35 15.90
N VAL A 254 22.96 14.21 16.05
CA VAL A 254 22.02 13.67 15.06
C VAL A 254 20.60 13.82 15.60
N LEU A 255 19.78 14.65 14.94
CA LEU A 255 18.34 14.73 15.19
C LEU A 255 17.61 13.81 14.21
N VAL A 256 16.88 12.82 14.74
CA VAL A 256 16.09 11.90 13.96
C VAL A 256 14.62 12.33 13.97
N VAL A 257 14.08 12.57 12.78
CA VAL A 257 12.68 12.91 12.54
C VAL A 257 12.01 11.70 11.86
N PRO A 258 11.38 10.79 12.63
CA PRO A 258 10.74 9.61 12.04
C PRO A 258 9.45 9.99 11.31
N ALA A 259 9.01 9.13 10.39
CA ALA A 259 7.71 9.27 9.75
C ALA A 259 6.58 9.11 10.78
N TRP A 260 5.59 10.01 10.78
CA TRP A 260 4.46 10.00 11.74
C TRP A 260 3.42 8.89 11.50
N ILE A 261 3.51 8.16 10.38
CA ILE A 261 2.63 7.01 10.09
C ILE A 261 2.98 5.82 11.00
N MET A 262 4.26 5.71 11.39
CA MET A 262 4.78 4.66 12.27
C MET A 262 5.27 5.29 13.59
N LYS A 263 5.43 4.49 14.63
CA LYS A 263 6.01 4.98 15.89
C LYS A 263 7.54 5.04 15.81
N TYR A 264 8.16 5.93 16.59
CA TYR A 264 9.60 6.21 16.55
C TYR A 264 10.49 4.96 16.74
N TYR A 265 10.02 3.98 17.53
CA TYR A 265 10.76 2.77 17.87
C TYR A 265 10.99 1.83 16.66
N ILE A 266 10.46 2.12 15.47
CA ILE A 266 10.91 1.41 14.26
C ILE A 266 12.40 1.59 13.99
N LEU A 267 12.97 2.72 14.44
CA LEU A 267 14.40 3.02 14.36
C LEU A 267 15.16 2.56 15.62
N ASP A 268 14.45 2.06 16.62
CA ASP A 268 14.96 1.59 17.90
C ASP A 268 14.18 0.35 18.32
N LEU A 269 14.24 -0.72 17.53
CA LEU A 269 13.51 -1.96 17.81
C LEU A 269 14.17 -2.69 18.98
N SER A 270 14.85 -3.80 18.71
CA SER A 270 15.56 -4.58 19.73
C SER A 270 17.06 -4.23 19.74
N PRO A 271 17.83 -4.65 20.77
CA PRO A 271 19.25 -4.32 20.87
C PRO A 271 20.13 -4.80 19.70
N HIS A 272 19.69 -5.75 18.87
CA HIS A 272 20.46 -6.25 17.74
C HIS A 272 20.09 -5.61 16.39
N ASN A 273 18.98 -4.87 16.33
CA ASN A 273 18.51 -4.19 15.11
C ASN A 273 18.05 -2.74 15.36
N SER A 274 18.60 -2.09 16.39
CA SER A 274 18.38 -0.67 16.69
C SER A 274 19.39 0.21 15.98
N MET A 275 18.90 1.12 15.13
CA MET A 275 19.71 2.15 14.48
C MET A 275 20.19 3.17 15.50
N VAL A 276 19.33 3.55 16.46
CA VAL A 276 19.68 4.49 17.53
C VAL A 276 20.85 3.96 18.36
N LYS A 277 20.76 2.70 18.82
CA LYS A 277 21.82 2.05 19.58
C LYS A 277 23.14 2.07 18.82
N TYR A 278 23.10 1.70 17.54
CA TYR A 278 24.27 1.75 16.67
C TYR A 278 24.90 3.15 16.63
N LEU A 279 24.10 4.20 16.47
CA LEU A 279 24.60 5.58 16.39
C LEU A 279 25.24 6.06 17.71
N VAL A 280 24.63 5.76 18.86
CA VAL A 280 25.21 6.13 20.16
C VAL A 280 26.49 5.35 20.46
N GLU A 281 26.58 4.08 20.03
CA GLU A 281 27.81 3.27 20.11
C GLU A 281 28.91 3.76 19.16
N LYS A 282 28.55 4.43 18.06
CA LYS A 282 29.50 5.13 17.19
C LYS A 282 29.90 6.51 17.69
N GLY A 283 29.40 6.94 18.85
CA GLY A 283 29.77 8.21 19.47
C GLY A 283 29.01 9.41 18.95
N HIS A 284 27.83 9.23 18.36
CA HIS A 284 26.93 10.36 18.10
C HIS A 284 26.08 10.68 19.33
N THR A 285 25.85 11.97 19.58
CA THR A 285 24.74 12.41 20.44
C THR A 285 23.47 12.33 19.60
N VAL A 286 22.52 11.48 20.00
CA VAL A 286 21.32 11.21 19.20
C VAL A 286 20.08 11.76 19.92
N PHE A 287 19.29 12.53 19.17
CA PHE A 287 17.97 12.99 19.56
C PHE A 287 16.91 12.37 18.64
N MET A 288 15.73 12.06 19.17
CA MET A 288 14.62 11.48 18.41
C MET A 288 13.31 12.17 18.75
N ILE A 289 12.58 12.57 17.72
CA ILE A 289 11.20 13.04 17.86
C ILE A 289 10.27 11.83 18.00
N SER A 290 9.54 11.77 19.11
CA SER A 290 8.39 10.87 19.29
C SER A 290 7.11 11.66 19.08
N TRP A 291 6.41 11.38 17.99
CA TRP A 291 5.15 12.06 17.64
C TRP A 291 4.00 11.59 18.53
N LYS A 292 3.16 12.53 18.97
CA LYS A 292 1.89 12.24 19.63
C LYS A 292 0.94 11.56 18.65
N ASN A 293 0.28 10.48 19.08
CA ASN A 293 -0.84 9.90 18.34
C ASN A 293 -2.02 10.89 18.30
N PRO A 294 -2.51 11.27 17.11
CA PRO A 294 -3.58 12.24 16.99
C PRO A 294 -4.89 11.71 17.57
N THR A 295 -5.65 12.63 18.16
CA THR A 295 -6.98 12.41 18.71
C THR A 295 -8.02 13.19 17.91
N ALA A 296 -9.31 13.07 18.24
CA ALA A 296 -10.36 13.85 17.58
C ALA A 296 -10.17 15.37 17.72
N GLU A 297 -9.48 15.82 18.77
CA GLU A 297 -9.15 17.23 19.01
C GLU A 297 -8.09 17.76 18.03
N ASP A 298 -7.28 16.88 17.46
CA ASP A 298 -6.16 17.20 16.57
C ASP A 298 -6.60 17.30 15.09
N ARG A 299 -7.91 17.24 14.79
CA ARG A 299 -8.47 17.19 13.42
C ARG A 299 -8.14 18.40 12.54
N ASP A 300 -7.90 19.55 13.17
CA ASP A 300 -7.70 20.83 12.50
C ASP A 300 -6.20 21.16 12.33
N LEU A 301 -5.30 20.24 12.73
CA LEU A 301 -3.85 20.40 12.53
C LEU A 301 -3.47 20.30 11.06
N GLY A 302 -2.66 21.26 10.60
CA GLY A 302 -2.09 21.27 9.25
C GLY A 302 -0.61 20.89 9.22
N MET A 303 -0.03 20.82 8.02
CA MET A 303 1.41 20.56 7.85
C MET A 303 2.28 21.63 8.55
N ASP A 304 1.81 22.88 8.59
CA ASP A 304 2.53 23.96 9.26
C ASP A 304 2.63 23.75 10.78
N ASP A 305 1.59 23.19 11.42
CA ASP A 305 1.67 22.84 12.84
C ASP A 305 2.77 21.82 13.11
N TYR A 306 2.88 20.78 12.28
CA TYR A 306 3.93 19.75 12.40
C TYR A 306 5.33 20.29 12.10
N ARG A 307 5.43 21.26 11.20
CA ARG A 307 6.69 21.98 10.94
C ARG A 307 7.10 22.80 12.15
N GLU A 308 6.22 23.66 12.66
CA GLU A 308 6.54 24.62 13.73
C GLU A 308 6.64 23.98 15.10
N HIS A 309 5.65 23.16 15.49
CA HIS A 309 5.59 22.53 16.80
C HIS A 309 6.19 21.12 16.83
N GLY A 310 6.60 20.58 15.69
CA GLY A 310 7.38 19.36 15.61
C GLY A 310 8.85 19.68 15.35
N VAL A 311 9.23 19.70 14.08
CA VAL A 311 10.63 19.77 13.65
C VAL A 311 11.34 21.02 14.17
N MET A 312 10.75 22.20 14.01
CA MET A 312 11.38 23.45 14.42
C MET A 312 11.46 23.61 15.94
N ALA A 313 10.54 23.01 16.69
CA ALA A 313 10.59 23.02 18.15
C ALA A 313 11.66 22.09 18.73
N ALA A 314 12.20 21.16 17.93
CA ALA A 314 13.24 20.21 18.34
C ALA A 314 14.67 20.68 17.99
N LEU A 315 14.80 21.77 17.23
CA LEU A 315 16.07 22.42 16.88
C LEU A 315 16.44 23.49 17.93
#